data_AF-A0A2S9X5P4-F1
#
_entry.id   AF-A0A2S9X5P4-F1
#
_cell.length_a   1.000
_cell.length_b   1.000
_cell.length_c   1.000
_cell.angle_alpha   90.00
_cell.angle_beta   90.00
_cell.angle_gamma   90.00
#
_symmetry.space_group_name_H-M   'P 1'
#
loop_
_entity.id
_entity.type
_entity.pdbx_description
1 polymer ?
#
loop_
_entity_poly.entity_id
_entity_poly.type
_entity_poly.pdbx_seq_one_letter_code
_entity_poly.pdbx_strand_id
1 'polypeptide(L)'
;MSQCVMVQPDQSLKITTTDAQSCAGYLLLTPQEVSALQSPFVPLSATDGAAISGAIFLVWGAAWLWGEIGSFLKSGSGDST
;
A
#
# COMPACT_ATOMS: atom_id res chain seq x y z
N MET A 1 26.45 -10.60 2.98
CA MET A 1 26.17 -11.42 1.77
C MET A 1 25.84 -10.44 0.65
N SER A 2 26.62 -10.41 -0.42
CA SER A 2 26.37 -9.58 -1.59
C SER A 2 25.38 -10.29 -2.52
N GLN A 3 24.52 -9.52 -3.19
CA GLN A 3 23.58 -10.04 -4.18
C GLN A 3 23.87 -9.39 -5.53
N CYS A 4 23.66 -10.15 -6.61
CA CYS A 4 23.90 -9.65 -7.95
C CYS A 4 22.62 -9.09 -8.55
N VAL A 5 22.73 -7.91 -9.15
CA VAL A 5 21.61 -7.16 -9.68
C VAL A 5 21.90 -6.78 -11.12
N MET A 6 20.94 -7.03 -12.02
CA MET A 6 20.97 -6.52 -13.40
C MET A 6 20.23 -5.21 -13.48
N VAL A 7 20.82 -4.26 -14.20
CA VAL A 7 20.11 -3.09 -14.68
C VAL A 7 19.43 -3.46 -16.00
N GLN A 8 18.10 -3.48 -15.98
CA GLN A 8 17.26 -3.78 -17.12
C GLN A 8 17.15 -2.50 -18.00
N PRO A 9 16.83 -2.59 -19.31
CA PRO A 9 16.80 -1.41 -20.19
C PRO A 9 15.81 -0.31 -19.77
N ASP A 10 14.82 -0.66 -18.95
CA ASP A 10 13.85 0.25 -18.32
C ASP A 10 14.37 0.87 -17.01
N GLN A 11 15.67 0.73 -16.73
CA GLN A 11 16.33 1.16 -15.50
C GLN A 11 15.84 0.45 -14.22
N SER A 12 15.06 -0.62 -14.35
CA SER A 12 14.68 -1.44 -13.20
C SER A 12 15.84 -2.35 -12.76
N LEU A 13 15.91 -2.61 -11.46
CA LEU A 13 16.93 -3.45 -10.85
C LEU A 13 16.34 -4.84 -10.59
N LYS A 14 16.85 -5.86 -11.28
CA LYS A 14 16.42 -7.25 -11.08
C LYS A 14 17.48 -8.03 -10.31
N ILE A 15 17.12 -8.49 -9.12
CA ILE A 15 17.97 -9.33 -8.28
C ILE A 15 18.03 -10.73 -8.90
N THR A 16 19.23 -11.26 -9.12
CA THR A 16 19.45 -12.63 -9.60
C THR A 16 19.94 -13.53 -8.45
N THR A 17 19.60 -14.81 -8.50
CA THR A 17 19.99 -15.82 -7.48
C THR A 17 21.39 -16.40 -7.72
N THR A 18 22.14 -15.84 -8.66
CA THR A 18 23.45 -16.36 -9.07
C THR A 18 24.53 -15.91 -8.09
N ASP A 19 25.48 -16.81 -7.78
CA ASP A 19 26.55 -16.56 -6.83
C ASP A 19 27.40 -15.34 -7.21
N ALA A 20 27.78 -14.55 -6.19
CA ALA A 20 28.51 -13.29 -6.33
C ALA A 20 29.79 -13.37 -7.18
N GLN A 21 30.42 -14.54 -7.25
CA GLN A 21 31.64 -14.77 -8.04
C GLN A 21 31.39 -14.92 -9.55
N SER A 22 30.15 -15.15 -9.97
CA SER A 22 29.77 -15.37 -11.38
C SER A 22 29.21 -14.12 -12.07
N CYS A 23 29.27 -12.98 -11.40
CA CYS A 23 28.57 -11.75 -11.77
C CYS A 23 29.34 -10.93 -12.81
N ALA A 24 29.65 -11.54 -13.95
CA ALA A 24 30.21 -10.83 -15.11
C ALA A 24 29.11 -10.00 -15.78
N GLY A 25 29.20 -8.67 -15.67
CA GLY A 25 28.22 -7.72 -16.23
C GLY A 25 27.08 -7.32 -15.28
N TYR A 26 27.18 -7.68 -14.00
CA TYR A 26 26.19 -7.33 -12.96
C TYR A 26 26.85 -6.38 -11.94
N LEU A 27 26.04 -5.50 -11.33
CA LEU A 27 26.53 -4.65 -10.25
C LEU A 27 26.51 -5.46 -8.95
N LEU A 28 27.66 -5.54 -8.26
CA LEU A 28 27.74 -6.15 -6.94
C LEU A 28 27.27 -5.12 -5.91
N LEU A 29 26.08 -5.29 -5.35
CA LEU A 29 25.59 -4.38 -4.31
C LEU A 29 25.89 -4.95 -2.93
N THR A 30 26.36 -4.07 -2.06
CA THR A 30 26.38 -4.34 -0.62
C THR A 30 24.96 -4.28 -0.04
N PRO A 31 24.69 -4.94 1.09
CA PRO A 31 23.37 -4.91 1.72
C PRO A 31 22.85 -3.51 2.01
N GLN A 32 23.77 -2.59 2.34
CA GLN A 32 23.47 -1.19 2.64
C GLN A 32 22.98 -0.43 1.41
N GLU A 33 23.55 -0.71 0.24
CA GLU A 33 23.14 -0.11 -1.03
C GLU A 33 21.80 -0.66 -1.50
N VAL A 34 21.54 -1.96 -1.31
CA VAL A 34 20.23 -2.57 -1.61
C VAL A 34 19.13 -1.90 -0.79
N SER A 35 19.35 -1.68 0.52
CA SER A 35 18.37 -0.99 1.37
C SER A 35 18.13 0.47 0.98
N ALA A 36 19.11 1.15 0.38
CA ALA A 36 18.95 2.51 -0.13
C ALA A 36 18.20 2.56 -1.47
N LEU A 37 18.29 1.49 -2.27
CA LEU A 37 17.62 1.37 -3.57
C LEU A 37 16.22 0.78 -3.46
N GLN A 38 15.93 0.03 -2.40
CA GLN A 38 14.57 -0.38 -2.09
C GLN A 38 13.75 0.86 -1.77
N SER A 39 12.75 1.14 -2.61
CA SER A 39 11.78 2.20 -2.36
C SER A 39 11.25 2.09 -0.93
N PRO A 40 11.21 3.17 -0.14
CA PRO A 40 10.59 3.16 1.17
C PRO A 40 9.08 2.86 1.09
N PHE A 41 8.50 2.98 -0.10
CA PHE A 41 7.12 2.62 -0.37
C PHE A 41 7.04 1.12 -0.64
N VAL A 42 6.57 0.38 0.37
CA VAL A 42 6.07 -0.98 0.17
C VAL A 42 4.89 -0.89 -0.79
N PRO A 43 4.90 -1.60 -1.94
CA PRO A 43 3.78 -1.60 -2.85
C PRO A 43 2.55 -2.13 -2.12
N LEU A 44 1.50 -1.33 -2.02
CA LEU A 44 0.25 -1.77 -1.42
C LEU A 44 -0.32 -2.92 -2.28
N SER A 45 -0.64 -4.04 -1.63
CA SER A 45 -1.36 -5.11 -2.30
C SER A 45 -2.81 -4.68 -2.58
N ALA A 46 -3.46 -5.32 -3.55
CA ALA A 46 -4.88 -5.07 -3.82
C ALA A 46 -5.75 -5.34 -2.58
N THR A 47 -5.34 -6.30 -1.75
CA THR A 47 -6.00 -6.62 -0.48
C THR A 47 -5.91 -5.47 0.52
N ASP A 48 -4.74 -4.82 0.62
CA ASP A 48 -4.55 -3.65 1.49
C ASP A 48 -5.43 -2.47 1.02
N GLY A 49 -5.52 -2.28 -0.31
CA GLY A 49 -6.41 -1.27 -0.90
C GLY A 49 -7.89 -1.53 -0.60
N ALA A 50 -8.33 -2.79 -0.65
CA ALA A 50 -9.70 -3.19 -0.29
C ALA A 50 -10.00 -2.94 1.19
N ALA A 51 -9.06 -3.24 2.08
CA ALA A 51 -9.22 -2.99 3.52
C ALA A 51 -9.33 -1.48 3.83
N ILE A 52 -8.46 -0.67 3.23
CA ILE A 52 -8.46 0.79 3.42
C ILE A 52 -9.75 1.42 2.89
N SER A 53 -10.14 1.07 1.66
CA SER A 53 -11.38 1.59 1.07
C SER A 53 -12.63 1.16 1.86
N GLY A 54 -12.68 -0.10 2.31
CA GLY A 54 -13.75 -0.59 3.16
C GLY A 54 -13.86 0.19 4.48
N ALA A 55 -12.74 0.48 5.14
CA ALA A 55 -12.72 1.29 6.34
C ALA A 55 -13.25 2.71 6.10
N ILE A 56 -12.86 3.35 4.98
CA ILE A 56 -13.36 4.68 4.60
C ILE A 56 -14.87 4.65 4.38
N PHE A 57 -15.38 3.67 3.63
CA PHE A 57 -16.81 3.53 3.38
C PHE A 57 -17.62 3.32 4.66
N LEU A 58 -17.10 2.55 5.63
CA LEU A 58 -17.76 2.35 6.92
C LEU A 58 -17.88 3.64 7.73
N VAL A 59 -16.82 4.46 7.77
CA VAL A 59 -16.85 5.74 8.50
C VAL A 59 -17.86 6.70 7.86
N TRP A 60 -17.85 6.82 6.54
CA TRP A 60 -18.81 7.67 5.83
C TRP A 60 -20.25 7.16 5.95
N GLY A 61 -20.44 5.84 5.83
CA GLY A 61 -21.74 5.21 6.01
C GLY A 61 -22.31 5.45 7.41
N ALA A 62 -21.47 5.32 8.45
CA ALA A 62 -21.88 5.59 9.83
C ALA A 62 -22.26 7.06 10.04
N ALA A 63 -21.50 8.00 9.48
CA ALA A 63 -21.80 9.43 9.57
C ALA A 63 -23.14 9.77 8.88
N TRP A 64 -23.41 9.17 7.71
CA TRP A 64 -24.65 9.36 6.98
C TRP A 64 -25.86 8.78 7.73
N LEU A 65 -25.73 7.54 8.22
CA LEU A 65 -26.75 6.88 9.05
C LEU A 65 -27.09 7.70 10.30
N TRP A 66 -26.08 8.28 10.96
CA TRP A 66 -26.32 9.14 12.13
C TRP A 66 -27.15 10.39 11.77
N GLY A 67 -26.88 11.00 10.62
CA GLY A 67 -27.66 12.12 10.09
C GLY A 67 -29.12 11.75 9.84
N GLU A 68 -29.37 10.61 9.20
CA GLU A 68 -30.72 10.11 8.92
C GLU A 68 -31.50 9.77 10.19
N ILE A 69 -30.86 9.11 11.16
CA ILE A 69 -31.47 8.81 12.46
C ILE A 69 -31.86 10.10 13.20
N GLY A 70 -30.97 11.10 13.21
CA GLY A 70 -31.26 12.41 13.82
C GLY A 70 -32.43 13.13 13.14
N SER A 71 -32.51 13.06 11.81
CA SER A 71 -33.61 13.63 11.02
C SER A 71 -34.94 12.93 11.33
N PHE A 72 -34.94 11.60 11.35
CA PHE A 72 -36.13 10.78 11.63
C PHE A 72 -36.68 11.03 13.04
N LEU A 73 -35.81 11.04 14.06
CA LEU A 73 -36.22 11.30 15.45
C LEU A 73 -36.80 12.71 15.64
N LYS A 74 -36.27 13.71 14.94
CA LYS A 74 -36.78 15.08 14.96
C LYS A 74 -38.13 15.22 14.25
N SER A 75 -38.37 14.42 13.22
CA SER A 75 -39.65 14.40 12.51
C SER A 75 -40.77 13.70 13.30
N GLY A 76 -40.44 12.66 14.09
CA GLY A 76 -41.43 11.95 14.90
C GLY A 76 -41.84 12.63 16.21
N SER A 77 -41.11 13.65 16.66
CA SER A 77 -41.38 14.40 17.89
C SER A 77 -42.23 15.66 17.67
N GLY A 78 -42.62 15.96 16.43
CA GLY A 78 -43.41 17.14 16.05
C GLY A 78 -44.93 16.98 16.11
N ASP A 79 -45.47 15.77 16.30
CA ASP A 79 -46.91 15.50 16.41
C ASP A 79 -47.29 15.16 17.86
N SER A 80 -47.42 16.20 18.69
CA SER A 80 -48.27 16.14 19.89
C SER A 80 -48.92 17.51 20.07
N THR A 81 -49.96 17.73 19.26
CA THR A 81 -50.99 18.76 19.51
C THR A 81 -52.17 18.09 20.20
#